data_AF-A0A6G0VMP7-F1
#
_entry.id   AF-A0A6G0VMP7-F1
#
_cell.length_a   1.000
_cell.length_b   1.000
_cell.length_c   1.000
_cell.angle_alpha   90.00
_cell.angle_beta   90.00
_cell.angle_gamma   90.00
#
_symmetry.space_group_name_H-M   'P 1'
#
loop_
_entity.id
_entity.type
_entity.pdbx_description
1 polymer ?
#
loop_
_entity_poly.entity_id
_entity_poly.type
_entity_poly.pdbx_seq_one_letter_code
_entity_poly.pdbx_strand_id
1 'polypeptide(L)' 'IMNKLFTDELMSQYSFTGKKGKNKFNNLFVCAVIFDCIKKSNKLCKNASVDEIEERIKYNLAQAPFNKKNE' A
#
# COMPACT_ATOMS: atom_id res chain seq x y z
N ILE A 1 -5.77 4.05 4.44
CA ILE A 1 -4.71 3.51 5.33
C ILE A 1 -3.34 3.95 4.82
N MET A 2 -2.94 3.60 3.59
CA MET A 2 -1.64 3.98 2.99
C MET A 2 -1.27 5.46 3.16
N ASN A 3 -2.06 6.40 2.64
CA ASN A 3 -1.79 7.85 2.73
C ASN A 3 -1.85 8.44 4.16
N LYS A 4 -2.30 7.66 5.15
CA LYS A 4 -2.27 8.05 6.57
C LYS A 4 -1.03 7.49 7.29
N LEU A 5 -0.44 6.42 6.77
CA LEU A 5 0.72 5.75 7.35
C LEU A 5 2.04 6.21 6.71
N PHE A 6 2.00 6.59 5.43
CA PHE A 6 3.17 6.90 4.64
C PHE A 6 2.99 8.20 3.87
N THR A 7 4.10 8.91 3.67
CA THR A 7 4.15 10.06 2.77
C THR A 7 4.16 9.60 1.31
N ASP A 8 3.68 10.45 0.40
CA ASP A 8 3.76 10.19 -1.04
C ASP A 8 5.22 10.02 -1.49
N GLU A 9 6.15 10.79 -0.91
CA GLU A 9 7.59 10.65 -1.15
C GLU A 9 8.09 9.25 -0.83
N LEU A 10 7.79 8.73 0.37
CA LEU A 10 8.19 7.39 0.76
C LEU A 10 7.53 6.35 -0.16
N MET A 11 6.22 6.42 -0.38
CA MET A 11 5.50 5.48 -1.24
C MET A 11 6.01 5.48 -2.69
N SER A 12 6.49 6.62 -3.20
CA SER A 12 7.04 6.74 -4.54
C SER A 12 8.28 5.88 -4.79
N GLN A 13 9.03 5.55 -3.74
CA GLN A 13 10.25 4.74 -3.80
C GLN A 13 9.97 3.23 -3.84
N TYR A 14 8.72 2.83 -3.61
CA TYR A 14 8.31 1.42 -3.54
C TYR A 14 7.37 1.05 -4.69
N SER A 15 7.36 -0.22 -5.01
CA SER A 15 6.28 -0.88 -5.73
C SER A 15 5.99 -2.20 -5.05
N PHE A 16 4.81 -2.77 -5.30
CA PHE A 16 4.42 -3.97 -4.58
C PHE A 16 5.41 -5.13 -4.75
N THR A 17 5.87 -5.40 -5.98
CA THR A 17 6.81 -6.50 -6.29
C THR A 17 8.22 -6.06 -6.72
N GLY A 18 8.54 -4.76 -6.67
CA GLY A 18 9.86 -4.23 -7.06
C GLY A 18 10.03 -3.92 -8.55
N LYS A 19 8.94 -3.54 -9.23
CA LYS A 19 8.97 -3.12 -10.65
C LYS A 19 9.71 -1.78 -10.83
N LYS A 20 10.35 -1.61 -11.99
CA LYS A 20 11.03 -0.36 -12.42
C LYS A 20 12.12 0.11 -11.45
N GLY A 21 12.86 -0.82 -10.85
CA GLY A 21 13.96 -0.51 -9.92
C GLY A 21 13.51 -0.01 -8.53
N LYS A 22 12.20 -0.01 -8.24
CA LYS A 22 11.68 0.38 -6.94
C LYS A 22 11.85 -0.73 -5.90
N ASN A 23 11.87 -0.35 -4.63
CA ASN A 23 11.93 -1.31 -3.53
C ASN A 23 10.66 -2.16 -3.44
N LYS A 24 10.80 -3.40 -2.97
CA LYS A 24 9.70 -4.37 -2.81
C LYS A 24 8.90 -4.07 -1.54
N PHE A 25 7.67 -3.57 -1.69
CA PHE A 25 6.81 -3.29 -0.55
C PHE A 25 6.30 -4.57 0.12
N ASN A 26 6.03 -5.63 -0.66
CA ASN A 26 5.51 -6.90 -0.14
C ASN A 26 6.48 -7.62 0.81
N ASN A 27 7.77 -7.31 0.76
CA ASN A 27 8.79 -7.86 1.67
C ASN A 27 8.86 -7.10 3.01
N LEU A 28 8.19 -5.96 3.15
CA LEU A 28 8.23 -5.18 4.38
C LEU A 28 7.30 -5.80 5.44
N PHE A 29 7.76 -5.85 6.68
CA PHE A 29 6.94 -6.28 7.82
C PHE A 29 5.62 -5.49 7.92
N VAL A 30 5.67 -4.19 7.60
CA VAL A 30 4.47 -3.33 7.61
C VAL A 30 3.40 -3.79 6.63
N CYS A 31 3.77 -4.46 5.54
CA CYS A 31 2.81 -5.04 4.60
C CYS A 31 1.97 -6.11 5.30
N ALA A 32 2.61 -7.04 6.02
CA ALA A 32 1.93 -8.08 6.80
C ALA A 32 1.00 -7.47 7.86
N VAL A 33 1.47 -6.44 8.58
CA VAL A 33 0.65 -5.72 9.58
C VAL A 33 -0.58 -5.07 8.95
N ILE A 34 -0.46 -4.48 7.74
CA ILE A 34 -1.60 -3.89 7.04
C ILE A 34 -2.63 -4.96 6.69
N PHE A 35 -2.20 -6.11 6.16
CA PHE A 35 -3.10 -7.23 5.85
C PHE A 35 -3.82 -7.74 7.10
N ASP A 36 -3.09 -7.94 8.20
CA ASP A 36 -3.67 -8.40 9.47
C ASP A 36 -4.65 -7.37 10.04
N CYS A 37 -4.31 -6.10 10.01
CA CYS A 37 -5.20 -5.03 10.45
C CYS A 37 -6.48 -4.98 9.62
N ILE A 38 -6.39 -5.09 8.29
CA ILE A 38 -7.59 -5.06 7.43
C ILE A 38 -8.49 -6.27 7.72
N LYS A 39 -7.90 -7.48 7.83
CA LYS A 39 -8.63 -8.72 8.14
C LYS A 39 -9.28 -8.70 9.52
N LYS A 40 -8.63 -8.05 10.50
CA LYS A 40 -9.16 -7.88 11.87
C LYS A 40 -10.10 -6.68 11.99
N SER A 41 -10.05 -5.72 11.07
CA SER A 41 -10.88 -4.51 11.09
C SER A 41 -12.34 -4.80 10.72
N ASN A 42 -13.21 -3.84 11.05
CA ASN A 42 -14.68 -3.90 11.09
C ASN A 42 -15.37 -4.71 9.96
N LYS A 43 -16.62 -5.14 10.22
CA LYS A 43 -17.49 -6.01 9.37
C LYS A 43 -17.42 -5.84 7.84
N LEU A 44 -17.12 -4.64 7.35
CA LEU A 44 -17.02 -4.30 5.92
C LEU A 44 -15.76 -4.87 5.22
N CYS A 45 -14.64 -4.98 5.93
CA CYS A 45 -13.37 -5.45 5.36
C CYS A 45 -13.09 -6.93 5.63
N LYS A 46 -13.98 -7.60 6.38
CA LYS A 46 -13.82 -8.99 6.82
C LYS A 46 -13.82 -9.99 5.65
N ASN A 47 -14.49 -9.63 4.56
CA ASN A 47 -14.60 -10.45 3.35
C ASN A 47 -13.67 -9.95 2.22
N ALA A 48 -12.88 -8.91 2.47
CA ALA A 48 -11.96 -8.41 1.46
C ALA A 48 -10.94 -9.50 1.11
N SER A 49 -10.82 -9.82 -0.18
CA SER A 49 -9.86 -10.82 -0.62
C SER A 49 -8.43 -10.28 -0.46
N VAL A 50 -7.46 -11.20 -0.37
CA VAL A 50 -6.04 -10.81 -0.35
C VAL A 50 -5.70 -10.02 -1.62
N ASP A 51 -6.26 -10.42 -2.76
CA ASP A 51 -6.03 -9.79 -4.05
C ASP A 51 -6.56 -8.36 -4.09
N GLU A 52 -7.76 -8.10 -3.54
CA GLU A 52 -8.33 -6.75 -3.46
C GLU A 52 -7.48 -5.80 -2.62
N ILE A 53 -6.97 -6.28 -1.49
CA ILE A 53 -6.08 -5.51 -0.62
C ILE A 53 -4.76 -5.23 -1.35
N GLU A 54 -4.19 -6.25 -2.00
CA GLU A 54 -2.97 -6.13 -2.79
C GLU A 54 -3.10 -5.12 -3.93
N GLU A 55 -4.19 -5.20 -4.71
CA GLU A 55 -4.49 -4.25 -5.78
C GLU A 55 -4.60 -2.83 -5.25
N ARG A 56 -5.26 -2.65 -4.09
CA ARG A 56 -5.37 -1.33 -3.49
C ARG A 56 -4.01 -0.79 -3.06
N ILE A 57 -3.14 -1.62 -2.48
CA ILE A 57 -1.78 -1.22 -2.12
C ILE A 57 -0.98 -0.85 -3.38
N LYS A 58 -1.02 -1.71 -4.42
CA LYS A 58 -0.38 -1.44 -5.72
C LYS A 58 -0.82 -0.10 -6.30
N TYR A 59 -2.12 0.18 -6.29
CA TYR A 59 -2.68 1.42 -6.80
C TYR A 59 -2.13 2.64 -6.06
N ASN A 60 -2.12 2.62 -4.72
CA ASN A 60 -1.58 3.76 -3.93
C ASN A 60 -0.09 3.99 -4.20
N LEU A 61 0.72 2.93 -4.26
CA LEU A 61 2.16 3.03 -4.58
C LEU A 61 2.42 3.54 -6.01
N ALA A 62 1.56 3.14 -6.96
CA ALA A 62 1.66 3.60 -8.34
C ALA A 62 1.22 5.07 -8.49
N GLN A 63 0.25 5.51 -7.69
CA GLN A 63 -0.29 6.87 -7.72
C GLN A 63 0.59 7.87 -6.95
N ALA A 64 1.32 7.43 -5.92
CA ALA A 64 2.13 8.30 -5.07
C ALA A 64 3.07 9.27 -5.82
N PRO A 65 3.80 8.88 -6.89
CA PRO A 65 4.62 9.82 -7.66
C PRO A 65 3.83 10.91 -8.40
N PHE A 66 2.54 10.69 -8.64
CA PHE A 66 1.64 11.59 -9.37
C PHE A 66 0.77 12.43 -8.43
N ASN A 67 0.75 12.11 -7.14
CA ASN A 67 0.20 12.96 -6.09
C ASN A 67 1.15 14.15 -5.89
N LYS A 68 1.25 15.03 -6.89
CA LYS A 68 1.82 16.37 -6.69
C LYS A 68 0.89 17.11 -5.73
N LYS A 69 1.18 17.05 -4.44
CA LYS A 69 0.76 18.12 -3.55
C LYS A 69 1.60 19.33 -3.95
N ASN A 70 0.95 20.30 -4.58
CA ASN A 70 1.41 21.68 -4.43
C ASN A 70 1.52 21.90 -2.90
N GLU A 71 2.68 22.40 -2.50
CA GLU A 71 3.20 22.58 -1.14
C GLU A 71 2.15 22.92 -0.07
#